data_AF-A0AAV5G0D6-F1
#
_entry.id   AF-A0AAV5G0D6-F1
#
_cell.length_a   1.000
_cell.length_b   1.000
_cell.length_c   1.000
_cell.angle_alpha   90.00
_cell.angle_beta   90.00
_cell.angle_gamma   90.00
#
_symmetry.space_group_name_H-M   'P 1'
#
loop_
_entity.id
_entity.type
_entity.pdbx_description
1 polymer ?
#
loop_
_entity_poly.entity_id
_entity_poly.type
_entity_poly.pdbx_seq_one_letter_code
_entity_poly.pdbx_strand_id
1 'polypeptide(L)'
;MIDQYDTVAEAEAALGRALTWAETKWFEYSAAIPDYWLYCHTTIIVFVVYTLAPLPLLLLETFAPALSFCRTSCSLRCCSRRRSPSDASPKRPSSLSLPSRCRSSSTLPLLRSTIRTHSCMHASPVPPMGSRMVYHTTVYQMMGTRMGLPLPSVNKVAVQLLVYSLMEDYLSYWIHRLLHTKWGYEKIHRVHHEFMAPTGFAMSYSHWAENLALSIPALVGPSIVPCHITTHWLWFTFRLIEGINIHSG
;
A
#
# COMPACT_ATOMS: atom_id res chain seq x y z
N MET A 1 11.23 -3.09 -9.56
CA MET A 1 11.51 -4.54 -9.74
C MET A 1 12.03 -4.85 -11.13
N ILE A 2 11.75 -4.02 -12.15
CA ILE A 2 12.31 -4.23 -13.50
C ILE A 2 13.77 -3.75 -13.55
N ASP A 3 14.17 -2.74 -12.77
CA ASP A 3 15.52 -2.14 -12.79
C ASP A 3 16.66 -3.04 -12.26
N GLN A 4 16.38 -4.29 -11.83
CA GLN A 4 17.42 -5.27 -11.44
C GLN A 4 17.89 -6.14 -12.61
N TYR A 5 17.28 -5.99 -13.78
CA TYR A 5 17.59 -6.77 -14.98
C TYR A 5 18.27 -5.88 -16.01
N ASP A 6 19.24 -6.43 -16.73
CA ASP A 6 20.00 -5.66 -17.73
C ASP A 6 19.19 -5.54 -19.05
N THR A 7 18.22 -6.43 -19.26
CA THR A 7 17.39 -6.45 -20.47
C THR A 7 15.91 -6.71 -20.20
N VAL A 8 15.06 -6.26 -21.13
CA VAL A 8 13.62 -6.57 -21.14
C VAL A 8 13.38 -8.08 -21.15
N ALA A 9 14.16 -8.84 -21.93
CA ALA A 9 14.00 -10.29 -22.05
C ALA A 9 14.25 -11.01 -20.71
N GLU A 10 15.25 -10.57 -19.94
CA GLU A 10 15.51 -11.11 -18.60
C GLU A 10 14.36 -10.78 -17.63
N ALA A 11 13.85 -9.54 -17.68
CA ALA A 11 12.71 -9.15 -16.87
C ALA A 11 11.45 -9.95 -17.19
N GLU A 12 11.16 -10.18 -18.48
CA GLU A 12 10.02 -10.98 -18.94
C GLU A 12 10.15 -12.46 -18.52
N ALA A 13 11.35 -13.03 -18.67
CA ALA A 13 11.65 -14.38 -18.24
C ALA A 13 11.46 -14.56 -16.72
N ALA A 14 11.87 -13.57 -15.93
CA ALA A 14 11.69 -13.57 -14.49
C ALA A 14 10.22 -13.39 -14.06
N LEU A 15 9.45 -12.59 -14.80
CA LEU A 15 8.02 -12.39 -14.55
C LEU A 15 7.16 -13.56 -15.03
N GLY A 16 7.67 -14.39 -15.95
CA GLY A 16 6.90 -15.45 -16.61
C GLY A 16 5.79 -14.93 -17.52
N ARG A 17 5.89 -13.65 -17.94
CA ARG A 17 4.96 -12.97 -18.85
C ARG A 17 5.68 -11.86 -19.61
N ALA A 18 5.14 -11.49 -20.77
CA ALA A 18 5.58 -10.31 -21.48
C ALA A 18 5.29 -9.03 -20.67
N LEU A 19 6.14 -8.02 -20.84
CA LEU A 19 5.89 -6.68 -20.33
C LEU A 19 4.83 -6.00 -21.19
N THR A 20 3.98 -5.21 -20.55
CA THR A 20 3.09 -4.30 -21.27
C THR A 20 3.89 -3.19 -21.95
N TRP A 21 3.27 -2.50 -22.91
CA TRP A 21 3.89 -1.34 -23.56
C TRP A 21 4.35 -0.29 -22.55
N ALA A 22 3.54 0.00 -21.53
CA ALA A 22 3.86 0.98 -20.50
C ALA A 22 5.03 0.51 -19.60
N GLU A 23 5.05 -0.76 -19.20
CA GLU A 23 6.15 -1.33 -18.42
C GLU A 23 7.46 -1.33 -19.19
N THR A 24 7.42 -1.66 -20.49
CA THR A 24 8.59 -1.64 -21.38
C THR A 24 9.14 -0.21 -21.51
N LYS A 25 8.27 0.77 -21.77
CA LYS A 25 8.68 2.17 -21.89
C LYS A 25 9.24 2.73 -20.59
N TRP A 26 8.66 2.36 -19.45
CA TRP A 26 9.18 2.74 -18.14
C TRP A 26 10.56 2.14 -17.90
N PHE A 27 10.78 0.86 -18.22
CA PHE A 27 12.07 0.19 -18.07
C PHE A 27 13.16 0.84 -18.93
N GLU A 28 12.88 1.10 -20.21
CA GLU A 28 13.82 1.78 -21.11
C GLU A 28 14.18 3.18 -20.58
N TYR A 29 13.19 3.89 -20.04
CA TYR A 29 13.39 5.22 -19.46
C TYR A 29 14.22 5.16 -18.17
N SER A 30 13.86 4.32 -17.20
CA SER A 30 14.56 4.24 -15.92
C SER A 30 16.00 3.78 -16.09
N ALA A 31 16.27 2.87 -17.03
CA ALA A 31 17.63 2.41 -17.33
C ALA A 31 18.53 3.51 -17.92
N ALA A 32 17.96 4.54 -18.56
CA ALA A 32 18.71 5.61 -19.22
C ALA A 32 18.88 6.87 -18.36
N ILE A 33 18.25 6.93 -17.19
CA ILE A 33 18.13 8.14 -16.38
C ILE A 33 18.86 7.94 -15.04
N PRO A 34 19.67 8.91 -14.58
CA PRO A 34 20.32 8.81 -13.27
C PRO A 34 19.31 8.68 -12.12
N ASP A 35 19.65 7.90 -11.09
CA ASP A 35 18.78 7.60 -9.94
C ASP A 35 18.22 8.85 -9.26
N TYR A 36 19.01 9.93 -9.17
CA TYR A 36 18.55 11.21 -8.63
C TYR A 36 17.33 11.77 -9.36
N TRP A 37 17.34 11.73 -10.70
CA TRP A 37 16.22 12.19 -11.50
C TRP A 37 15.04 11.25 -11.36
N LEU A 38 15.27 9.94 -11.33
CA LEU A 38 14.20 8.96 -11.11
C LEU A 38 13.52 9.18 -9.74
N TYR A 39 14.30 9.49 -8.71
CA TYR A 39 13.81 9.91 -7.41
C TYR A 39 12.95 11.17 -7.51
N CYS A 40 13.43 12.24 -8.17
CA CYS A 40 12.65 13.46 -8.36
C CYS A 40 11.31 13.22 -9.07
N HIS A 41 11.30 12.43 -10.15
CA HIS A 41 10.07 12.06 -10.85
C HIS A 41 9.11 11.30 -9.92
N THR A 42 9.63 10.32 -9.18
CA THR A 42 8.82 9.52 -8.25
C THR A 42 8.22 10.39 -7.14
N THR A 43 9.01 11.30 -6.56
CA THR A 43 8.54 12.26 -5.55
C THR A 43 7.43 13.15 -6.10
N ILE A 44 7.57 13.67 -7.33
CA ILE A 44 6.53 14.49 -7.97
C ILE A 44 5.27 13.67 -8.24
N ILE A 45 5.41 12.44 -8.78
CA ILE A 45 4.28 11.56 -9.06
C ILE A 45 3.52 11.26 -7.76
N VAL A 46 4.21 10.87 -6.69
CA VAL A 46 3.61 10.60 -5.38
C VAL A 46 2.89 11.86 -4.87
N PHE A 47 3.53 13.03 -4.93
CA PHE A 47 2.90 14.28 -4.50
C PHE A 47 1.63 14.61 -5.29
N VAL A 48 1.69 14.55 -6.62
CA VAL A 48 0.54 14.83 -7.48
C VAL A 48 -0.59 13.84 -7.22
N VAL A 49 -0.29 12.55 -7.17
CA VAL A 49 -1.28 11.49 -7.05
C VAL A 49 -1.95 11.46 -5.68
N TYR A 50 -1.18 11.65 -4.60
CA TYR A 50 -1.70 11.53 -3.23
C TYR A 50 -2.17 12.86 -2.64
N THR A 51 -1.71 14.01 -3.14
CA THR A 51 -2.13 15.33 -2.63
C THR A 51 -3.02 16.10 -3.61
N LEU A 52 -2.64 16.20 -4.89
CA LEU A 52 -3.35 17.08 -5.83
C LEU A 52 -4.54 16.43 -6.53
N ALA A 53 -4.39 15.19 -7.01
CA ALA A 53 -5.44 14.47 -7.73
C ALA A 53 -6.75 14.29 -6.93
N PRO A 54 -6.72 14.17 -5.59
CA PRO A 54 -7.96 14.13 -4.79
C PRO A 54 -8.62 15.50 -4.56
N LEU A 55 -7.94 16.64 -4.80
CA LEU A 55 -8.50 17.98 -4.55
C LEU A 55 -9.77 18.27 -5.37
N PRO A 56 -9.84 17.98 -6.68
CA PRO A 56 -11.08 18.16 -7.44
C PRO A 56 -12.25 17.38 -6.85
N LEU A 57 -12.00 16.18 -6.32
CA LEU A 57 -13.04 15.35 -5.68
C LEU A 57 -13.54 15.98 -4.37
N LEU A 58 -12.63 16.58 -3.58
CA LEU A 58 -13.00 17.34 -2.39
C LEU A 58 -13.92 18.53 -2.72
N LEU A 59 -13.57 19.26 -3.79
CA LEU A 59 -14.38 20.40 -4.24
C LEU A 59 -15.76 19.93 -4.70
N LEU A 60 -15.83 18.85 -5.48
CA LEU A 60 -17.11 18.26 -5.91
C LEU A 60 -17.97 17.81 -4.72
N GLU A 61 -17.39 17.19 -3.70
CA GLU A 61 -18.13 16.80 -2.50
C GLU A 61 -18.62 18.02 -1.70
N THR A 62 -17.83 19.09 -1.66
CA THR A 62 -18.19 20.34 -0.98
C THR A 62 -19.32 21.10 -1.70
N PHE A 63 -19.29 21.14 -3.03
CA PHE A 63 -20.23 21.93 -3.84
C PHE A 63 -21.44 21.13 -4.35
N ALA A 64 -21.39 19.79 -4.35
CA ALA A 64 -22.47 18.93 -4.82
C ALA A 64 -22.68 17.68 -3.92
N PRO A 65 -22.99 17.85 -2.61
CA PRO A 65 -23.14 16.73 -1.67
C PRO A 65 -24.28 15.76 -2.04
N ALA A 66 -25.23 16.18 -2.87
CA ALA A 66 -26.31 15.33 -3.37
C ALA A 66 -25.83 14.22 -4.34
N LEU A 67 -24.70 14.43 -5.04
CA LEU A 67 -24.13 13.45 -5.98
C LEU A 67 -23.26 12.39 -5.29
N SER A 68 -22.69 12.71 -4.12
CA SER A 68 -21.85 11.78 -3.35
C SER A 68 -22.64 10.83 -2.44
N PHE A 69 -23.79 11.27 -1.91
CA PHE A 69 -24.58 10.51 -0.92
C PHE A 69 -25.54 9.45 -1.51
N CYS A 70 -25.75 9.43 -2.83
CA CYS A 70 -26.65 8.48 -3.48
C CYS A 70 -26.13 7.02 -3.45
N ARG A 71 -24.88 6.78 -3.02
CA ARG A 71 -24.28 5.42 -2.96
C ARG A 71 -24.36 4.70 -1.61
N THR A 72 -24.63 5.39 -0.50
CA THR A 72 -24.47 4.79 0.85
C THR A 72 -25.77 4.48 1.60
N SER A 73 -26.91 5.05 1.20
CA SER A 73 -28.17 4.82 1.93
C SER A 73 -28.97 3.59 1.48
N CYS A 74 -28.64 2.97 0.34
CA CYS A 74 -29.48 1.91 -0.22
C CYS A 74 -29.21 0.49 0.34
N SER A 75 -28.17 0.29 1.15
CA SER A 75 -27.77 -1.07 1.57
C SER A 75 -28.12 -1.46 3.01
N LEU A 76 -28.56 -0.54 3.87
CA LEU A 76 -28.77 -0.84 5.30
C LEU A 76 -30.22 -0.94 5.75
N ARG A 77 -31.20 -0.80 4.84
CA ARG A 77 -32.63 -0.80 5.19
C ARG A 77 -33.48 -1.92 4.55
N CYS A 78 -32.85 -2.91 3.91
CA CYS A 78 -33.56 -4.02 3.25
C CYS A 78 -33.12 -5.44 3.70
N CYS A 79 -32.54 -5.58 4.89
CA CYS A 79 -32.28 -6.89 5.49
C CYS A 79 -32.87 -6.99 6.91
N SER A 80 -34.17 -6.77 7.03
CA SER A 80 -34.94 -7.22 8.20
C SER A 80 -36.07 -8.14 7.76
N ARG A 81 -35.72 -9.36 7.35
CA ARG A 81 -36.68 -10.47 7.37
C ARG A 81 -35.98 -11.77 7.75
N ARG A 82 -36.20 -12.14 9.01
CA ARG A 82 -35.85 -13.44 9.61
C ARG A 82 -36.45 -14.58 8.81
N ARG A 83 -35.68 -15.65 8.57
CA ARG A 83 -36.10 -17.06 8.69
C ARG A 83 -34.90 -17.91 9.14
N SER A 84 -35.12 -18.72 10.16
CA SER A 84 -34.29 -19.88 10.56
C SER A 84 -35.09 -21.17 10.26
N PRO A 85 -34.62 -22.38 10.60
CA PRO A 85 -33.71 -23.21 9.80
C PRO A 85 -34.32 -24.62 9.52
N SER A 86 -33.88 -25.34 8.49
CA SER A 86 -34.05 -26.81 8.46
C SER A 86 -33.09 -27.53 7.49
N ASP A 87 -32.60 -28.66 8.00
CA ASP A 87 -32.14 -29.89 7.34
C ASP A 87 -30.65 -30.10 6.97
N ALA A 88 -30.02 -30.91 7.84
CA ALA A 88 -28.89 -31.82 7.58
C ALA A 88 -29.29 -32.89 6.54
N SER A 89 -28.43 -33.59 5.79
CA SER A 89 -27.22 -34.33 6.15
C SER A 89 -26.56 -34.90 4.83
N PRO A 90 -25.60 -35.86 4.81
CA PRO A 90 -24.25 -35.63 4.31
C PRO A 90 -23.82 -36.52 3.12
N LYS A 91 -22.82 -36.12 2.32
CA LYS A 91 -22.05 -37.06 1.45
C LYS A 91 -20.56 -36.66 1.35
N ARG A 92 -19.69 -37.66 1.46
CA ARG A 92 -18.21 -37.63 1.41
C ARG A 92 -17.74 -38.66 0.34
N PRO A 93 -16.44 -38.79 0.04
CA PRO A 93 -15.61 -38.00 -0.88
C PRO A 93 -15.16 -38.81 -2.12
N SER A 94 -14.53 -38.17 -3.10
CA SER A 94 -13.75 -38.90 -4.13
C SER A 94 -12.40 -38.23 -4.46
N SER A 95 -11.36 -39.03 -4.21
CA SER A 95 -10.07 -39.16 -4.91
C SER A 95 -9.26 -37.91 -5.27
N LEU A 96 -8.23 -37.65 -4.45
CA LEU A 96 -7.07 -36.83 -4.78
C LEU A 96 -6.01 -37.72 -5.47
N SER A 97 -5.65 -37.42 -6.72
CA SER A 97 -4.48 -38.00 -7.39
C SER A 97 -3.31 -37.02 -7.34
N LEU A 98 -2.18 -37.50 -6.81
CA LEU A 98 -0.88 -36.82 -6.81
C LEU A 98 -0.15 -37.09 -8.13
N PRO A 99 0.51 -36.10 -8.73
CA PRO A 99 1.62 -36.37 -9.63
C PRO A 99 2.98 -36.06 -8.99
N SER A 100 3.82 -37.08 -9.05
CA SER A 100 5.23 -37.08 -9.43
C SER A 100 6.14 -35.91 -9.01
N ARG A 101 7.05 -36.28 -8.12
CA ARG A 101 8.38 -35.74 -7.85
C ARG A 101 9.13 -35.37 -9.15
N CYS A 102 9.60 -34.12 -9.27
CA CYS A 102 10.65 -33.77 -10.21
C CYS A 102 11.74 -32.88 -9.56
N ARG A 103 12.96 -33.34 -9.79
CA ARG A 103 14.35 -32.89 -9.51
C ARG A 103 14.66 -31.52 -8.88
N SER A 104 15.64 -31.60 -8.00
CA SER A 104 16.52 -30.52 -7.55
C SER A 104 17.24 -29.82 -8.72
N SER A 105 17.11 -28.50 -8.80
CA SER A 105 18.10 -27.62 -9.43
C SER A 105 18.12 -26.31 -8.63
N SER A 106 19.32 -25.91 -8.21
CA SER A 106 19.62 -24.91 -7.20
C SER A 106 19.44 -23.45 -7.64
N THR A 107 18.65 -23.19 -8.68
CA THR A 107 18.39 -21.84 -9.25
C THR A 107 16.90 -21.42 -9.18
N LEU A 108 16.03 -22.28 -8.65
CA LEU A 108 14.59 -22.05 -8.49
C LEU A 108 14.08 -21.21 -7.29
N PRO A 109 14.85 -20.90 -6.22
CA PRO A 109 14.25 -20.21 -5.06
C PRO A 109 13.98 -18.72 -5.30
N LEU A 110 14.68 -18.07 -6.22
CA LEU A 110 14.49 -16.65 -6.57
C LEU A 110 13.21 -16.43 -7.41
N LEU A 111 12.94 -17.30 -8.39
CA LEU A 111 11.81 -17.15 -9.32
C LEU A 111 10.42 -17.40 -8.67
N ARG A 112 10.35 -18.31 -7.69
CA ARG A 112 9.10 -18.57 -6.94
C ARG A 112 8.79 -17.48 -5.90
N SER A 113 9.78 -16.68 -5.51
CA SER A 113 9.64 -15.56 -4.57
C SER A 113 8.97 -14.35 -5.24
N THR A 114 9.42 -14.02 -6.46
CA THR A 114 8.93 -12.89 -7.27
C THR A 114 7.47 -13.05 -7.73
N ILE A 115 7.07 -14.25 -8.17
CA ILE A 115 5.68 -14.55 -8.55
C ILE A 115 4.76 -14.56 -7.33
N ARG A 116 5.28 -14.99 -6.16
CA ARG A 116 4.53 -14.98 -4.90
C ARG A 116 4.32 -13.57 -4.38
N THR A 117 5.22 -12.63 -4.64
CA THR A 117 5.08 -11.23 -4.20
C THR A 117 4.22 -10.38 -5.13
N HIS A 118 4.24 -10.62 -6.43
CA HIS A 118 3.18 -10.07 -7.31
C HIS A 118 1.80 -10.65 -6.95
N SER A 119 1.73 -11.96 -6.66
CA SER A 119 0.50 -12.60 -6.18
C SER A 119 0.13 -12.16 -4.76
N CYS A 120 1.05 -11.80 -3.86
CA CYS A 120 0.75 -11.28 -2.52
C CYS A 120 0.42 -9.78 -2.51
N MET A 121 0.94 -8.99 -3.46
CA MET A 121 0.46 -7.62 -3.68
C MET A 121 -0.95 -7.62 -4.29
N HIS A 122 -1.28 -8.61 -5.14
CA HIS A 122 -2.62 -8.79 -5.71
C HIS A 122 -3.59 -9.58 -4.80
N ALA A 123 -3.08 -10.44 -3.91
CA ALA A 123 -3.86 -11.23 -2.94
C ALA A 123 -3.88 -10.61 -1.54
N SER A 124 -3.14 -9.52 -1.30
CA SER A 124 -3.51 -8.61 -0.23
C SER A 124 -4.88 -8.04 -0.61
N PRO A 125 -5.85 -7.96 0.32
CA PRO A 125 -7.13 -7.31 0.09
C PRO A 125 -6.91 -5.80 0.06
N VAL A 126 -6.07 -5.35 -0.86
CA VAL A 126 -5.71 -3.96 -1.09
C VAL A 126 -6.60 -3.52 -2.23
N PRO A 127 -7.74 -2.85 -1.94
CA PRO A 127 -8.63 -2.36 -2.97
C PRO A 127 -7.87 -1.49 -3.99
N PRO A 128 -8.27 -1.49 -5.29
CA PRO A 128 -7.75 -0.54 -6.25
C PRO A 128 -7.83 0.89 -5.73
N MET A 129 -6.93 1.76 -6.16
CA MET A 129 -6.72 3.10 -5.59
C MET A 129 -8.03 3.93 -5.49
N GLY A 130 -8.95 3.74 -6.44
CA GLY A 130 -10.29 4.36 -6.42
C GLY A 130 -11.25 3.81 -5.35
N SER A 131 -11.18 2.52 -5.00
CA SER A 131 -11.97 1.97 -3.88
C SER A 131 -11.31 2.21 -2.52
N ARG A 132 -9.99 2.48 -2.47
CA ARG A 132 -9.33 2.99 -1.25
C ARG A 132 -9.96 4.30 -0.76
N MET A 133 -10.44 5.16 -1.65
CA MET A 133 -10.98 6.48 -1.30
C MET A 133 -12.26 6.41 -0.45
N VAL A 134 -13.13 5.41 -0.69
CA VAL A 134 -14.40 5.23 0.07
C VAL A 134 -14.19 4.55 1.43
N TYR A 135 -13.26 3.58 1.52
CA TYR A 135 -12.87 3.02 2.81
C TYR A 135 -12.08 4.03 3.65
N HIS A 136 -11.28 4.88 2.99
CA HIS A 136 -10.56 5.96 3.64
C HIS A 136 -11.50 6.98 4.28
N THR A 137 -12.60 7.36 3.62
CA THR A 137 -13.51 8.38 4.19
C THR A 137 -14.09 7.97 5.54
N THR A 138 -14.47 6.70 5.73
CA THR A 138 -15.00 6.23 7.02
C THR A 138 -13.91 6.21 8.10
N VAL A 139 -12.72 5.70 7.78
CA VAL A 139 -11.60 5.67 8.73
C VAL A 139 -11.15 7.08 9.11
N TYR A 140 -11.10 7.99 8.14
CA TYR A 140 -10.79 9.41 8.36
C TYR A 140 -11.83 10.07 9.25
N GLN A 141 -13.12 9.81 9.03
CA GLN A 141 -14.18 10.31 9.90
C GLN A 141 -14.09 9.73 11.33
N MET A 142 -13.75 8.44 11.47
CA MET A 142 -13.53 7.82 12.78
C MET A 142 -12.34 8.44 13.54
N MET A 143 -11.30 8.88 12.84
CA MET A 143 -10.17 9.63 13.42
C MET A 143 -10.48 11.12 13.65
N GLY A 144 -11.72 11.57 13.42
CA GLY A 144 -12.11 12.98 13.58
C GLY A 144 -11.56 13.91 12.49
N THR A 145 -11.13 13.37 11.35
CA THR A 145 -10.61 14.16 10.23
C THR A 145 -11.75 14.95 9.60
N ARG A 146 -11.56 16.27 9.48
CA ARG A 146 -12.54 17.16 8.84
C ARG A 146 -12.29 17.25 7.33
N MET A 147 -13.37 17.16 6.55
CA MET A 147 -13.33 17.17 5.07
C MET A 147 -13.82 18.50 4.46
N GLY A 148 -14.26 19.45 5.29
CA GLY A 148 -14.90 20.69 4.84
C GLY A 148 -14.03 21.94 5.01
N LEU A 149 -14.43 23.00 4.31
CA LEU A 149 -13.88 24.34 4.46
C LEU A 149 -14.12 24.92 5.87
N PRO A 150 -13.28 25.89 6.33
CA PRO A 150 -12.13 26.49 5.64
C PRO A 150 -10.87 25.61 5.67
N LEU A 151 -9.96 25.78 4.71
CA LEU A 151 -8.67 25.09 4.70
C LEU A 151 -7.85 25.39 5.97
N PRO A 152 -7.01 24.46 6.45
CA PRO A 152 -6.16 24.71 7.61
C PRO A 152 -5.15 25.81 7.29
N SER A 153 -4.85 26.67 8.26
CA SER A 153 -3.75 27.63 8.12
C SER A 153 -2.41 26.89 8.05
N VAL A 154 -1.44 27.49 7.36
CA VAL A 154 -0.09 26.91 7.19
C VAL A 154 0.55 26.55 8.53
N ASN A 155 0.40 27.41 9.55
CA ASN A 155 0.94 27.14 10.89
C ASN A 155 0.32 25.89 11.54
N LYS A 156 -1.00 25.68 11.37
CA LYS A 156 -1.67 24.47 11.87
C LYS A 156 -1.14 23.23 11.16
N VAL A 157 -1.00 23.30 9.83
CA VAL A 157 -0.42 22.20 9.02
C VAL A 157 0.99 21.88 9.50
N ALA A 158 1.85 22.89 9.65
CA ALA A 158 3.25 22.70 10.05
C ALA A 158 3.39 22.05 11.44
N VAL A 159 2.63 22.53 12.44
CA VAL A 159 2.64 21.93 13.79
C VAL A 159 2.11 20.51 13.76
N GLN A 160 1.04 20.25 13.01
CA GLN A 160 0.49 18.90 12.87
C GLN A 160 1.50 17.95 12.23
N LEU A 161 2.14 18.33 11.13
CA LEU A 161 3.19 17.53 10.48
C LEU A 161 4.37 17.27 11.40
N LEU A 162 4.81 18.26 12.19
CA LEU A 162 5.88 18.07 13.16
C LEU A 162 5.50 17.03 14.23
N VAL A 163 4.31 17.18 14.84
CA VAL A 163 3.81 16.22 15.83
C VAL A 163 3.72 14.82 15.24
N TYR A 164 3.17 14.69 14.03
CA TYR A 164 3.04 13.39 13.37
C TYR A 164 4.41 12.77 13.07
N SER A 165 5.37 13.56 12.60
CA SER A 165 6.73 13.09 12.33
C SER A 165 7.39 12.53 13.59
N LEU A 166 7.30 13.26 14.71
CA LEU A 166 7.89 12.80 15.99
C LEU A 166 7.25 11.52 16.52
N MET A 167 5.92 11.41 16.41
CA MET A 167 5.19 10.22 16.87
C MET A 167 5.46 9.01 15.98
N GLU A 168 5.48 9.23 14.68
CA GLU A 168 5.74 8.18 13.70
C GLU A 168 7.17 7.66 13.87
N ASP A 169 8.17 8.53 13.94
CA ASP A 169 9.57 8.15 14.14
C ASP A 169 9.75 7.30 15.41
N TYR A 170 9.20 7.78 16.53
CA TYR A 170 9.29 7.07 17.81
C TYR A 170 8.63 5.68 17.76
N LEU A 171 7.40 5.59 17.23
CA LEU A 171 6.66 4.32 17.22
C LEU A 171 7.22 3.35 16.17
N SER A 172 7.59 3.85 14.99
CA SER A 172 8.21 3.06 13.93
C SER A 172 9.53 2.47 14.39
N TYR A 173 10.36 3.23 15.12
CA TYR A 173 11.57 2.70 15.75
C TYR A 173 11.28 1.47 16.61
N TRP A 174 10.32 1.57 17.54
CA TRP A 174 10.04 0.46 18.46
C TRP A 174 9.41 -0.74 17.76
N ILE A 175 8.46 -0.52 16.85
CA ILE A 175 7.84 -1.62 16.09
C ILE A 175 8.87 -2.31 15.20
N HIS A 176 9.68 -1.53 14.48
CA HIS A 176 10.74 -2.08 13.64
C HIS A 176 11.77 -2.85 14.47
N ARG A 177 12.15 -2.33 15.64
CA ARG A 177 13.02 -3.04 16.59
C ARG A 177 12.41 -4.36 17.07
N LEU A 178 11.11 -4.40 17.33
CA LEU A 178 10.39 -5.64 17.68
C LEU A 178 10.37 -6.64 16.52
N LEU A 179 10.21 -6.15 15.29
CA LEU A 179 10.31 -6.96 14.08
C LEU A 179 11.71 -7.56 13.86
N HIS A 180 12.75 -6.95 14.43
CA HIS A 180 14.11 -7.51 14.44
C HIS A 180 14.40 -8.50 15.58
N THR A 181 13.42 -8.85 16.41
CA THR A 181 13.56 -9.99 17.33
C THR A 181 13.65 -11.31 16.55
N LYS A 182 14.21 -12.37 17.14
CA LYS A 182 14.37 -13.67 16.46
C LYS A 182 13.08 -14.16 15.78
N TRP A 183 11.96 -14.13 16.51
CA TRP A 183 10.68 -14.55 15.99
C TRP A 183 10.13 -13.58 14.94
N GLY A 184 10.16 -12.27 15.21
CA GLY A 184 9.66 -11.24 14.30
C GLY A 184 10.40 -11.27 12.97
N TYR A 185 11.72 -11.45 13.02
CA TYR A 185 12.56 -11.47 11.84
C TYR A 185 12.26 -12.71 11.01
N GLU A 186 12.38 -13.90 11.59
CA GLU A 186 12.21 -15.17 10.87
C GLU A 186 10.81 -15.33 10.25
N LYS A 187 9.77 -14.76 10.87
CA LYS A 187 8.37 -14.94 10.44
C LYS A 187 7.81 -13.80 9.61
N ILE A 188 8.26 -12.57 9.82
CA ILE A 188 7.65 -11.38 9.24
C ILE A 188 8.72 -10.59 8.47
N HIS A 189 9.76 -10.12 9.16
CA HIS A 189 10.64 -9.09 8.61
C HIS A 189 11.72 -9.60 7.64
N ARG A 190 11.99 -10.91 7.62
CA ARG A 190 13.00 -11.50 6.72
C ARG A 190 12.70 -11.22 5.25
N VAL A 191 11.43 -11.15 4.87
CA VAL A 191 11.03 -10.85 3.47
C VAL A 191 11.47 -9.44 3.09
N HIS A 192 11.31 -8.47 3.99
CA HIS A 192 11.74 -7.10 3.73
C HIS A 192 13.25 -6.98 3.52
N HIS A 193 14.05 -7.77 4.26
CA HIS A 193 15.51 -7.85 4.11
C HIS A 193 15.99 -8.81 3.02
N GLU A 194 15.10 -9.38 2.20
CA GLU A 194 15.50 -10.23 1.07
C GLU A 194 16.17 -9.39 -0.04
N PHE A 195 15.73 -8.14 -0.21
CA PHE A 195 16.33 -7.20 -1.15
C PHE A 195 17.16 -6.15 -0.42
N MET A 196 18.48 -6.28 -0.56
CA MET A 196 19.45 -5.36 0.04
C MET A 196 19.87 -4.22 -0.90
N ALA A 197 19.39 -4.23 -2.15
CA ALA A 197 19.70 -3.19 -3.12
C ALA A 197 18.97 -1.88 -2.73
N PRO A 198 19.67 -0.73 -2.72
CA PRO A 198 19.05 0.55 -2.41
C PRO A 198 18.12 0.96 -3.56
N THR A 199 16.84 0.65 -3.42
CA THR A 199 15.79 1.05 -4.37
C THR A 199 14.53 1.44 -3.62
N GLY A 200 13.92 2.57 -3.98
CA GLY A 200 12.64 3.01 -3.43
C GLY A 200 11.50 1.98 -3.57
N PHE A 201 11.61 1.05 -4.52
CA PHE A 201 10.65 -0.05 -4.67
C PHE A 201 10.76 -1.10 -3.55
N ALA A 202 11.91 -1.23 -2.89
CA ALA A 202 12.11 -2.13 -1.77
C ALA A 202 11.19 -1.78 -0.59
N MET A 203 10.84 -0.48 -0.43
CA MET A 203 9.88 0.00 0.57
C MET A 203 8.56 -0.79 0.56
N SER A 204 8.07 -1.17 -0.63
CA SER A 204 6.79 -1.88 -0.76
C SER A 204 6.94 -3.40 -0.73
N TYR A 205 8.16 -3.92 -0.74
CA TYR A 205 8.43 -5.35 -0.70
C TYR A 205 8.60 -5.81 0.74
N SER A 206 7.53 -6.36 1.32
CA SER A 206 7.55 -6.87 2.69
C SER A 206 6.43 -7.89 2.90
N HIS A 207 6.44 -8.51 4.08
CA HIS A 207 5.33 -9.35 4.50
C HIS A 207 4.08 -8.50 4.78
N TRP A 208 2.87 -8.96 4.42
CA TRP A 208 1.63 -8.19 4.62
C TRP A 208 1.43 -7.72 6.07
N ALA A 209 1.84 -8.54 7.05
CA ALA A 209 1.74 -8.20 8.47
C ALA A 209 2.71 -7.08 8.87
N GLU A 210 3.86 -6.98 8.20
CA GLU A 210 4.80 -5.87 8.38
C GLU A 210 4.20 -4.57 7.85
N ASN A 211 3.66 -4.61 6.63
CA ASN A 211 2.96 -3.45 6.06
C ASN A 211 1.85 -2.95 6.99
N LEU A 212 1.07 -3.85 7.58
CA LEU A 212 0.04 -3.47 8.55
C LEU A 212 0.65 -2.88 9.84
N ALA A 213 1.67 -3.53 10.40
CA ALA A 213 2.31 -3.09 11.64
C ALA A 213 2.98 -1.71 11.48
N LEU A 214 3.70 -1.48 10.38
CA LEU A 214 4.39 -0.22 10.08
C LEU A 214 3.44 0.87 9.57
N SER A 215 2.20 0.52 9.17
CA SER A 215 1.16 1.53 8.88
C SER A 215 0.53 2.11 10.15
N ILE A 216 0.60 1.42 11.29
CA ILE A 216 0.01 1.89 12.56
C ILE A 216 0.66 3.21 13.01
N PRO A 217 2.00 3.35 13.10
CA PRO A 217 2.66 4.61 13.46
C PRO A 217 2.14 5.82 12.69
N ALA A 218 1.98 5.70 11.36
CA ALA A 218 1.51 6.77 10.50
C ALA A 218 0.07 7.22 10.81
N LEU A 219 -0.75 6.38 11.44
CA LEU A 219 -2.14 6.66 11.81
C LEU A 219 -2.31 7.21 13.23
N VAL A 220 -1.37 6.92 14.14
CA VAL A 220 -1.49 7.30 15.56
C VAL A 220 -1.48 8.81 15.75
N GLY A 221 -0.58 9.53 15.06
CA GLY A 221 -0.51 11.00 15.12
C GLY A 221 -1.84 11.67 14.75
N PRO A 222 -2.37 11.41 13.54
CA PRO A 222 -3.68 11.94 13.12
C PRO A 222 -4.86 11.49 13.98
N SER A 223 -4.78 10.33 14.64
CA SER A 223 -5.83 9.86 15.56
C SER A 223 -5.86 10.62 16.89
N ILE A 224 -4.69 11.04 17.38
CA ILE A 224 -4.56 11.78 18.65
C ILE A 224 -4.77 13.28 18.44
N VAL A 225 -4.26 13.83 17.34
CA VAL A 225 -4.46 15.23 16.95
C VAL A 225 -5.16 15.26 15.59
N PRO A 226 -6.50 15.22 15.55
CA PRO A 226 -7.26 15.24 14.31
C PRO A 226 -6.94 16.46 13.44
N CYS A 227 -6.92 16.27 12.12
CA CYS A 227 -6.57 17.32 11.16
C CYS A 227 -7.60 17.48 10.04
N HIS A 228 -7.34 18.41 9.13
CA HIS A 228 -8.06 18.50 7.88
C HIS A 228 -7.55 17.43 6.92
N ILE A 229 -8.43 16.93 6.05
CA ILE A 229 -8.08 15.90 5.08
C ILE A 229 -6.89 16.28 4.19
N THR A 230 -6.75 17.56 3.84
CA THR A 230 -5.59 18.02 3.06
C THR A 230 -4.28 17.93 3.84
N THR A 231 -4.29 18.16 5.17
CA THR A 231 -3.13 17.90 6.03
C THR A 231 -2.82 16.41 6.04
N HIS A 232 -3.86 15.58 6.09
CA HIS A 232 -3.73 14.12 6.12
C HIS A 232 -3.11 13.56 4.82
N TRP A 233 -3.54 14.07 3.66
CA TRP A 233 -2.96 13.73 2.34
C TRP A 233 -1.50 14.17 2.23
N LEU A 234 -1.20 15.40 2.68
CA LEU A 234 0.16 15.91 2.71
C LEU A 234 1.06 15.07 3.64
N TRP A 235 0.55 14.68 4.81
CA TRP A 235 1.24 13.79 5.76
C TRP A 235 1.60 12.45 5.13
N PHE A 236 0.65 11.76 4.51
CA PHE A 236 0.95 10.49 3.84
C PHE A 236 1.90 10.63 2.66
N THR A 237 1.80 11.75 1.93
CA THR A 237 2.75 12.05 0.85
C THR A 237 4.17 12.18 1.40
N PHE A 238 4.34 12.93 2.50
CA PHE A 238 5.64 13.04 3.18
C PHE A 238 6.17 11.67 3.63
N ARG A 239 5.31 10.83 4.23
CA ARG A 239 5.67 9.47 4.64
C ARG A 239 6.10 8.56 3.49
N LEU A 240 5.42 8.64 2.35
CA LEU A 240 5.80 7.86 1.16
C LEU A 240 7.16 8.31 0.61
N ILE A 241 7.40 9.63 0.56
CA ILE A 241 8.69 10.18 0.10
C ILE A 241 9.83 9.78 1.04
N GLU A 242 9.61 9.89 2.36
CA GLU A 242 10.60 9.50 3.36
C GLU A 242 10.88 7.99 3.32
N GLY A 243 9.84 7.18 3.19
CA GLY A 243 9.97 5.74 3.01
C GLY A 243 10.79 5.39 1.77
N ILE A 244 10.54 6.05 0.63
CA ILE A 244 11.37 5.89 -0.57
C ILE A 244 12.83 6.29 -0.27
N ASN A 245 13.04 7.42 0.40
CA ASN A 245 14.37 7.95 0.70
C ASN A 245 15.21 6.99 1.56
N ILE A 246 14.63 6.42 2.62
CA ILE A 246 15.31 5.47 3.52
C ILE A 246 15.77 4.21 2.77
N HIS A 247 15.10 3.84 1.68
CA HIS A 247 15.44 2.68 0.87
C HIS A 247 16.32 3.02 -0.34
N SER A 248 16.62 4.30 -0.60
CA SER A 248 17.29 4.73 -1.84
C SER A 248 18.81 4.95 -1.71
N GLY A 249 19.40 4.70 -0.53
CA GLY A 249 20.85 4.79 -0.31
C GLY A 249 21.35 6.16 0.09
#